data_AF-A0A849SEB9-F1
#
_entry.id   AF-A0A849SEB9-F1
#
_cell.length_a   1.000
_cell.length_b   1.000
_cell.length_c   1.000
_cell.angle_alpha   90.00
_cell.angle_beta   90.00
_cell.angle_gamma   90.00
#
_symmetry.space_group_name_H-M   'P 1'
#
loop_
_entity.id
_entity.type
_entity.pdbx_description
1 polymer ?
#
loop_
_entity_poly.entity_id
_entity_poly.type
_entity_poly.pdbx_seq_one_letter_code
_entity_poly.pdbx_strand_id
1 'polypeptide(L)' 'MTTLVFVFWYWWVIAVFLLVVEILTPGFFFLWMSVSGVVTGLCIWLIPSLSLDIQILIFSVYQS' A
#
# COMPACT_ATOMS: atom_id res chain seq x y z
N MET A 1 -17.33 18.27 11.85
CA MET A 1 -16.82 17.51 10.70
C MET A 1 -15.59 16.74 11.16
N THR A 2 -15.74 15.48 11.57
CA THR A 2 -14.58 14.61 11.85
C THR A 2 -13.88 14.34 10.54
N THR A 3 -12.84 15.12 10.23
CA THR A 3 -11.96 14.84 9.11
C THR A 3 -11.34 13.48 9.38
N LEU A 4 -11.81 12.44 8.68
CA LEU A 4 -11.28 11.10 8.78
C LEU A 4 -9.81 11.16 8.36
N VAL A 5 -8.92 11.20 9.35
CA VAL A 5 -7.47 11.23 9.19
C VAL A 5 -7.04 9.80 8.80
N PHE A 6 -7.24 9.42 7.53
CA PHE A 6 -6.84 8.12 6.97
C PHE A 6 -5.31 8.03 6.78
N VAL A 7 -4.52 8.37 7.80
CA VAL A 7 -3.13 8.80 7.58
C VAL A 7 -2.09 7.69 7.40
N PHE A 8 -2.37 6.41 7.68
CA PHE A 8 -1.34 5.39 7.39
C PHE A 8 -1.83 3.95 7.25
N TRP A 9 -2.96 3.59 7.87
CA TRP A 9 -3.33 2.18 8.05
C TRP A 9 -3.85 1.50 6.79
N TYR A 10 -4.36 2.26 5.82
CA TYR A 10 -5.06 1.70 4.66
C TYR A 10 -4.12 0.95 3.70
N TRP A 11 -2.89 1.43 3.49
CA TRP A 11 -1.90 0.74 2.66
C TRP A 11 -1.44 -0.58 3.28
N TRP A 12 -1.32 -0.63 4.60
CA TRP A 12 -1.02 -1.87 5.32
C TRP A 12 -2.15 -2.89 5.18
N VAL A 13 -3.40 -2.45 5.29
CA VAL A 13 -4.56 -3.34 5.08
C VAL A 13 -4.63 -3.85 3.64
N ILE A 14 -4.40 -2.98 2.65
CA ILE A 14 -4.37 -3.36 1.24
C ILE A 14 -3.25 -4.39 0.98
N ALA A 15 -2.06 -4.17 1.52
CA ALA A 15 -0.94 -5.10 1.38
C ALA A 15 -1.26 -6.47 1.98
N VAL A 16 -1.76 -6.51 3.22
CA VAL A 16 -2.14 -7.77 3.88
C VAL A 16 -3.28 -8.46 3.14
N PHE A 17 -4.26 -7.72 2.65
CA PHE A 17 -5.36 -8.26 1.85
C PHE A 17 -4.85 -8.90 0.55
N LEU A 18 -3.98 -8.23 -0.19
CA LEU A 18 -3.37 -8.76 -1.42
C LEU A 18 -2.52 -10.01 -1.14
N LEU A 19 -1.81 -10.05 -0.01
CA LEU A 19 -1.05 -11.22 0.42
C LEU A 19 -1.97 -12.41 0.73
N VAL A 20 -3.10 -12.19 1.40
CA VAL A 20 -4.09 -13.23 1.66
C VAL A 20 -4.70 -13.73 0.34
N VAL A 21 -5.01 -12.84 -0.60
CA VAL A 21 -5.52 -13.21 -1.93
C VAL A 21 -4.51 -14.08 -2.69
N GLU A 22 -3.21 -13.78 -2.63
CA GLU A 22 -2.18 -14.64 -3.23
C GLU A 22 -2.21 -16.06 -2.66
N ILE A 23 -2.32 -16.20 -1.33
CA ILE A 23 -2.33 -17.53 -0.69
C ILE A 23 -3.53 -18.36 -1.19
N LEU A 24 -4.65 -17.71 -1.50
CA LEU A 24 -5.87 -18.35 -2.02
C LEU A 24 -5.82 -18.62 -3.52
N THR A 25 -5.13 -17.75 -4.27
CA THR A 25 -4.96 -17.86 -5.73
C THR A 25 -3.47 -17.83 -6.04
N PRO A 26 -2.78 -18.98 -5.96
CA PRO A 26 -1.34 -19.04 -6.19
C PRO A 26 -1.05 -18.63 -7.63
N GLY A 27 -0.48 -17.44 -7.76
CA GLY A 27 -0.35 -16.74 -9.02
C GLY A 27 0.37 -15.45 -8.70
N PHE A 28 1.71 -15.52 -8.71
CA PHE A 28 2.72 -14.53 -8.30
C PHE A 28 2.48 -13.05 -8.64
N PHE A 29 1.42 -12.75 -9.40
CA PHE A 29 0.87 -11.45 -9.72
C PHE A 29 0.45 -10.62 -8.49
N PHE A 30 -0.18 -11.22 -7.47
CA PHE A 30 -0.69 -10.45 -6.32
C PHE A 30 0.39 -10.15 -5.28
N LEU A 31 1.46 -10.95 -5.20
CA LEU A 31 2.63 -10.66 -4.36
C LEU A 31 3.27 -9.32 -4.68
N TRP A 32 3.45 -9.00 -5.95
CA TRP A 32 4.13 -7.76 -6.33
C TRP A 32 3.32 -6.51 -5.95
N MET A 33 2.00 -6.58 -6.08
CA MET A 33 1.09 -5.53 -5.59
C MET A 33 1.08 -5.44 -4.06
N SER A 34 1.12 -6.57 -3.35
CA SER A 34 1.26 -6.60 -1.90
C SER A 34 2.54 -5.91 -1.43
N VAL A 35 3.68 -6.27 -2.02
CA VAL A 35 4.99 -5.67 -1.69
C VAL A 35 4.98 -4.16 -1.95
N SER A 36 4.40 -3.72 -3.05
CA SER A 36 4.26 -2.29 -3.38
C SER A 36 3.44 -1.54 -2.33
N GLY A 37 2.37 -2.17 -1.82
CA GLY A 37 1.54 -1.63 -0.73
C GLY A 37 2.31 -1.54 0.60
N VAL A 38 3.12 -2.55 0.94
CA VAL A 38 3.99 -2.51 2.12
C VAL A 38 5.02 -1.39 2.00
N VAL A 39 5.69 -1.26 0.86
CA VAL A 39 6.71 -0.22 0.64
C VAL A 39 6.10 1.18 0.74
N THR A 40 4.93 1.39 0.13
CA THR A 40 4.21 2.67 0.21
C THR A 40 3.78 2.98 1.65
N GLY A 41 3.29 1.98 2.38
CA GLY A 41 2.97 2.09 3.81
C GLY A 41 4.19 2.37 4.69
N LEU A 42 5.36 1.83 4.33
CA LEU A 42 6.63 2.09 5.01
C LEU A 42 7.12 3.53 4.75
N CYS A 43 7.00 4.03 3.52
CA CYS A 43 7.34 5.42 3.17
C CYS A 43 6.51 6.43 3.96
N ILE A 44 5.20 6.19 4.12
CA ILE A 44 4.32 7.04 4.93
C ILE A 44 4.68 6.95 6.42
N TRP A 45 5.10 5.78 6.89
CA TRP A 45 5.56 5.60 8.26
C TRP A 45 6.85 6.39 8.54
N LEU A 46 7.77 6.49 7.57
CA LEU A 46 8.95 7.36 7.68
C LEU A 46 8.61 8.85 7.50
N ILE A 47 7.69 9.19 6.58
CA ILE A 47 7.36 10.57 6.22
C ILE A 47 5.83 10.75 6.23
N PRO A 48 5.23 11.07 7.39
CA PRO A 48 3.77 11.22 7.52
C PRO A 48 3.23 12.48 6.83
N SER A 49 4.09 13.39 6.37
CA SER A 49 3.73 14.57 5.57
C SER A 49 3.58 14.29 4.08
N LEU A 50 3.73 13.04 3.63
CA LEU A 50 3.55 12.65 2.23
C LEU A 50 2.10 12.88 1.79
N SER A 51 1.93 13.71 0.76
CA SER A 51 0.63 13.94 0.11
C SER A 51 0.16 12.68 -0.63
N LEU A 52 -1.15 12.48 -0.73
CA LEU A 52 -1.77 11.31 -1.38
C LEU A 52 -1.26 11.09 -2.81
N ASP A 53 -1.02 12.16 -3.57
CA ASP A 53 -0.48 12.12 -4.93
C ASP A 53 0.86 11.39 -4.99
N ILE A 54 1.75 11.67 -4.03
CA ILE A 54 3.07 11.05 -3.95
C ILE A 54 2.95 9.58 -3.53
N GLN A 55 2.00 9.26 -2.63
CA GLN A 55 1.75 7.89 -2.19
C GLN A 55 1.33 6.99 -3.37
N ILE A 56 0.45 7.49 -4.24
CA ILE A 56 -0.02 6.77 -5.43
C ILE A 56 1.08 6.67 -6.51
N LEU A 57 1.93 7.70 -6.61
CA LEU A 57 3.10 7.69 -7.50
C LEU A 57 4.12 6.62 -7.08
N ILE A 58 4.47 6.55 -5.79
CA ILE A 58 5.38 5.53 -5.25
C ILE A 58 4.80 4.13 -5.48
N PHE A 59 3.51 3.94 -5.21
CA PHE A 59 2.83 2.68 -5.44
C PHE A 59 2.84 2.26 -6.91
N SER A 60 2.62 3.19 -7.84
CA SER A 60 2.63 2.92 -9.29
C SER A 60 4.02 2.65 -9.84
N VAL A 61 5.05 3.37 -9.36
CA VAL A 61 6.45 3.16 -9.78
C VAL A 61 6.92 1.75 -9.44
N TYR A 62 6.50 1.22 -8.30
CA TYR A 62 6.89 -0.12 -7.87
C TYR A 62 6.20 -1.25 -8.66
N GLN A 63 5.17 -0.92 -9.45
CA GLN A 63 4.39 -1.84 -10.25
C GLN A 63 4.85 -1.90 -11.73
N SER A 64 5.92 -1.18 -12.09
CA SER A 64 6.39 -0.97 -13.46
C SER A 64 7.52 -1.89 -13.90
#